data_AF-A0A953ZC34-F1
#
_entry.id   AF-A0A953ZC34-F1
#
_cell.length_a   1.000
_cell.length_b   1.000
_cell.length_c   1.000
_cell.angle_alpha   90.00
_cell.angle_beta   90.00
_cell.angle_gamma   90.00
#
_symmetry.space_group_name_H-M   'P 1'
#
loop_
_entity.id
_entity.type
_entity.pdbx_description
1 polymer ?
#
loop_
_entity_poly.entity_id
_entity_poly.type
_entity_poly.pdbx_seq_one_letter_code
_entity_poly.pdbx_strand_id
1 'polypeptide(L)'
;MAKGRVLHLLSQRPLLTGSGITLDALVRHAAAVGWEQRVVVGVPQGESSSVGDLPTEHIHPLHFGGEALDFHVPGMSDVMPY
;
A
#
# COMPACT_ATOMS: atom_id res chain seq x y z
N MET A 1 24.00 -8.74 -3.51
CA MET A 1 23.05 -9.39 -4.43
C MET A 1 21.67 -9.32 -3.80
N ALA A 2 20.65 -8.84 -4.51
CA ALA A 2 19.28 -8.83 -3.98
C ALA A 2 18.81 -10.28 -3.73
N LYS A 3 18.15 -10.52 -2.59
CA LYS A 3 17.69 -11.85 -2.17
C LYS A 3 16.59 -12.40 -3.09
N GLY A 4 15.84 -11.50 -3.73
CA GLY A 4 14.75 -11.78 -4.65
C GLY A 4 13.93 -10.52 -4.91
N ARG A 5 12.81 -10.67 -5.61
CA ARG A 5 11.84 -9.60 -5.89
C ARG A 5 10.49 -9.93 -5.28
N VAL A 6 9.83 -8.94 -4.69
CA VAL A 6 8.47 -9.07 -4.14
C VAL A 6 7.62 -7.86 -4.53
N LEU A 7 6.35 -8.14 -4.88
CA LEU A 7 5.33 -7.13 -5.08
C LEU A 7 4.28 -7.29 -3.99
N HIS A 8 4.14 -6.26 -3.16
CA HIS A 8 3.12 -6.20 -2.12
C HIS A 8 1.83 -5.58 -2.69
N LEU A 9 0.67 -6.12 -2.35
CA LEU A 9 -0.62 -5.62 -2.82
C LEU A 9 -1.52 -5.30 -1.63
N LEU A 10 -2.07 -4.09 -1.60
CA LEU A 10 -3.05 -3.67 -0.60
C LEU A 10 -4.11 -2.77 -1.26
N SER A 11 -5.36 -3.22 -1.35
CA SER A 11 -6.46 -2.42 -1.89
C SER A 11 -7.04 -1.41 -0.88
N GLN A 12 -6.22 -0.95 0.07
CA GLN A 12 -6.58 -0.08 1.18
C GLN A 12 -5.47 0.97 1.40
N ARG A 13 -5.79 2.03 2.16
CA ARG A 13 -4.80 3.05 2.51
C ARG A 13 -3.69 2.44 3.37
N PRO A 14 -2.41 2.69 3.05
CA PRO A 14 -1.32 2.32 3.95
C PRO A 14 -1.42 3.14 5.25
N LEU A 15 -0.88 2.60 6.34
CA LEU A 15 -0.71 3.26 7.64
C LEU A 15 -1.97 3.67 8.43
N LEU A 16 -3.19 3.37 7.97
CA LEU A 16 -4.44 3.73 8.68
C LEU A 16 -5.22 2.54 9.24
N THR A 17 -4.93 1.33 8.78
CA THR A 17 -5.58 0.08 9.19
C THR A 17 -4.53 -0.94 9.66
N GLY A 18 -4.96 -1.99 10.36
CA GLY A 18 -4.05 -3.07 10.78
C GLY A 18 -3.28 -3.71 9.61
N SER A 19 -3.91 -3.83 8.44
CA SER A 19 -3.28 -4.28 7.19
C SER A 19 -2.23 -3.28 6.68
N GLY A 20 -2.51 -1.98 6.73
CA GLY A 20 -1.56 -0.92 6.39
C GLY A 20 -0.32 -0.90 7.29
N ILE A 21 -0.50 -1.09 8.61
CA ILE A 21 0.62 -1.20 9.57
C ILE A 21 1.43 -2.48 9.34
N THR A 22 0.76 -3.59 9.03
CA THR A 22 1.43 -4.86 8.73
C THR A 22 2.28 -4.74 7.46
N LEU A 23 1.74 -4.12 6.40
CA LEU A 23 2.46 -3.86 5.15
C LEU A 23 3.73 -3.02 5.39
N ASP A 24 3.62 -1.95 6.17
CA ASP A 24 4.76 -1.11 6.53
C ASP A 24 5.87 -1.93 7.21
N ALA A 25 5.50 -2.77 8.18
CA ALA A 25 6.45 -3.64 8.86
C ALA A 25 7.09 -4.66 7.92
N LEU A 26 6.31 -5.29 7.04
CA LEU A 26 6.82 -6.22 6.03
C LEU A 26 7.86 -5.55 5.13
N VAL A 27 7.57 -4.33 4.66
CA VAL A 27 8.49 -3.56 3.82
C VAL A 27 9.80 -3.27 4.52
N ARG A 28 9.76 -2.79 5.78
CA ARG A 28 10.97 -2.50 6.56
C ARG A 28 11.81 -3.75 6.81
N HIS A 29 11.18 -4.85 7.22
CA HIS A 29 11.90 -6.09 7.51
C HIS A 29 12.46 -6.78 6.25
N ALA A 30 11.74 -6.72 5.12
CA ALA A 30 12.23 -7.25 3.86
C ALA A 30 13.40 -6.43 3.30
N ALA A 31 13.41 -5.11 3.49
CA ALA A 31 14.54 -4.26 3.12
C ALA A 31 15.80 -4.63 3.91
N ALA A 32 15.65 -4.86 5.23
CA ALA A 32 16.75 -5.25 6.11
C ALA A 32 17.46 -6.55 5.73
N VAL A 33 16.78 -7.45 4.99
CA VAL A 33 17.35 -8.71 4.51
C VAL A 33 17.64 -8.72 2.99
N GLY A 34 17.58 -7.55 2.35
CA GLY A 34 18.04 -7.33 0.98
C GLY A 34 17.07 -7.72 -0.13
N TRP A 35 15.75 -7.70 0.11
CA TRP A 35 14.77 -7.86 -0.96
C TRP A 35 14.61 -6.59 -1.79
N GLU A 36 14.45 -6.77 -3.10
CA GLU A 36 13.95 -5.71 -3.98
C GLU A 36 12.41 -5.72 -3.93
N GLN A 37 11.82 -4.56 -3.68
CA GLN A 37 10.42 -4.46 -3.30
C GLN A 37 9.71 -3.37 -4.11
N ARG A 38 8.46 -3.67 -4.49
CA ARG A 38 7.48 -2.69 -5.00
C ARG A 38 6.15 -2.91 -4.30
N VAL A 39 5.28 -1.92 -4.34
CA VAL A 39 3.96 -2.01 -3.73
C VAL A 39 2.89 -1.39 -4.62
N VAL A 40 1.71 -2.00 -4.68
CA VAL A 40 0.47 -1.37 -5.15
C VAL A 40 -0.43 -1.12 -3.95
N VAL A 41 -0.82 0.13 -3.73
CA VAL A 41 -1.68 0.53 -2.61
C VAL A 41 -2.90 1.32 -3.06
N GLY A 42 -4.03 1.11 -2.41
CA GLY A 42 -5.24 1.90 -2.64
C GLY A 42 -5.16 3.26 -1.94
N VAL A 43 -5.39 4.35 -2.67
CA VAL A 43 -5.40 5.72 -2.14
C VAL A 43 -6.59 6.50 -2.68
N PRO A 44 -7.09 7.52 -1.96
CA PRO A 44 -8.04 8.47 -2.54
C PRO A 44 -7.45 9.24 -3.73
N GLN A 45 -8.30 9.67 -4.66
CA GLN A 45 -7.91 10.51 -5.78
C GLN A 45 -7.27 11.82 -5.27
N GLY A 46 -6.12 12.17 -5.83
CA GLY A 46 -5.39 13.39 -5.45
C GLY A 46 -4.52 13.26 -4.19
N GLU A 47 -4.52 12.10 -3.52
CA GLU A 47 -3.64 11.84 -2.38
C GLU A 47 -2.41 11.01 -2.77
N SER A 48 -1.29 11.27 -2.09
CA SER A 48 -0.06 10.47 -2.18
C SER A 48 0.05 9.45 -1.04
N SER A 49 0.84 8.40 -1.24
CA SER A 49 1.15 7.39 -0.21
C SER A 49 2.64 7.21 0.04
N SER A 50 2.97 6.84 1.27
CA SER A 50 4.25 6.26 1.66
C SER A 50 4.03 4.86 2.25
N VAL A 51 5.03 3.98 2.11
CA VAL A 51 5.02 2.62 2.69
C VAL A 51 6.44 2.28 3.13
N GLY A 52 6.69 2.22 4.44
CA GLY A 52 8.04 2.12 4.99
C GLY A 52 8.98 3.15 4.38
N ASP A 53 10.19 2.71 4.06
CA ASP A 53 11.23 3.54 3.42
C ASP A 53 11.34 3.27 1.91
N LEU A 54 10.26 2.83 1.25
CA LEU A 54 10.30 2.62 -0.20
C LEU A 54 10.44 3.94 -0.95
N PRO A 55 11.27 3.97 -2.00
CA PRO A 55 11.36 5.13 -2.87
C PRO A 55 10.05 5.28 -3.67
N THR A 56 9.68 6.52 -4.00
CA THR A 56 8.36 6.84 -4.60
C THR A 56 8.12 6.09 -5.91
N GLU A 57 9.15 5.85 -6.73
CA GLU A 57 9.07 5.09 -7.98
C GLU A 57 8.75 3.59 -7.81
N HIS A 58 8.83 3.08 -6.57
CA HIS A 58 8.46 1.71 -6.22
C HIS A 58 7.06 1.61 -5.61
N ILE A 59 6.38 2.76 -5.45
CA ILE A 59 5.02 2.86 -4.94
C ILE A 59 4.07 3.14 -6.11
N HIS A 60 3.13 2.24 -6.33
CA HIS A 60 2.17 2.28 -7.44
C HIS A 60 0.77 2.52 -6.87
N PRO A 61 0.33 3.78 -6.71
CA PRO A 61 -0.98 4.08 -6.15
C PRO A 61 -2.10 3.70 -7.13
N LEU A 62 -3.11 2.99 -6.61
CA LEU A 62 -4.40 2.79 -7.25
C LEU A 62 -5.38 3.83 -6.68
N HIS A 63 -5.82 4.77 -7.52
CA HIS A 63 -6.67 5.88 -7.07
C HIS A 63 -8.15 5.54 -7.09
N PHE A 64 -8.82 5.76 -5.95
CA PHE A 64 -10.26 5.59 -5.72
C PHE A 64 -10.96 6.96 -5.67
N GLY A 65 -12.22 7.03 -6.08
CA GLY A 65 -12.99 8.27 -6.24
C GLY A 65 -12.75 8.99 -7.58
N GLY A 66 -12.21 8.27 -8.58
CA GLY A 66 -12.05 8.76 -9.95
C GLY A 66 -12.97 8.02 -10.93
N GLU A 67 -12.87 8.28 -12.24
CA GLU A 67 -13.76 7.67 -13.24
C GLU A 67 -13.67 6.13 -13.29
N ALA A 68 -12.46 5.56 -13.13
CA ALA A 68 -12.25 4.12 -13.20
C ALA A 68 -12.68 3.37 -11.93
N LEU A 69 -12.66 4.05 -10.78
CA LEU A 69 -13.04 3.54 -9.47
C LEU A 69 -13.85 4.64 -8.77
N ASP A 70 -15.14 4.71 -9.07
CA ASP A 70 -16.05 5.81 -8.67
C ASP A 70 -16.59 5.71 -7.24
N PHE A 71 -15.92 4.92 -6.40
CA PHE A 71 -16.26 4.70 -5.01
C PHE A 71 -15.05 4.96 -4.10
N HIS A 72 -15.31 5.20 -2.82
CA HIS A 72 -14.26 5.45 -1.82
C HIS A 72 -13.41 4.18 -1.55
N VAL A 73 -12.20 4.39 -1.02
CA VAL A 73 -11.33 3.28 -0.59
C VAL A 73 -12.07 2.38 0.42
N PRO A 74 -12.24 1.07 0.14
CA PRO A 74 -12.97 0.15 1.01
C PRO A 74 -12.27 -0.12 2.35
N GLY A 75 -13.06 -0.47 3.38
CA GLY A 75 -12.53 -0.92 4.68
C GLY A 75 -11.90 0.18 5.54
N MET A 76 -12.21 1.45 5.23
CA MET A 76 -11.84 2.63 6.02
C MET A 76 -12.95 3.10 6.97
N SER A 77 -14.05 2.32 7.06
CA SER A 77 -15.19 2.57 7.94
C SER A 77 -15.06 1.70 9.20
N ASP A 78 -15.44 2.25 10.36
CA ASP A 78 -15.61 1.47 11.60
C ASP A 78 -16.80 0.49 11.52
N VAL A 79 -17.63 0.61 10.48
CA VAL A 79 -18.73 -0.31 10.18
C VAL A 79 -18.23 -1.35 9.19
N MET A 80 -18.09 -2.60 9.65
CA MET A 80 -17.96 -3.75 8.77
C MET A 80 -19.27 -3.95 7.99
N PRO A 81 -19.26 -3.92 6.64
CA PRO A 81 -20.46 -4.25 5.89
C PRO A 81 -20.72 -5.75 6.06
N TYR A 82 -21.84 -6.08 6.72
CA TYR A 82 -22.43 -7.42 6.76
C TYR A 82 -23.31 -7.62 5.53
#